data_AF-A0A8J4XAK9-F1
#
_entry.id   AF-A0A8J4XAK9-F1
#
_cell.length_a   1.000
_cell.length_b   1.000
_cell.length_c   1.000
_cell.angle_alpha   90.00
_cell.angle_beta   90.00
_cell.angle_gamma   90.00
#
_symmetry.space_group_name_H-M   'P 1'
#
loop_
_entity.id
_entity.type
_entity.pdbx_description
1 polymer ?
#
loop_
_entity_poly.entity_id
_entity_poly.type
_entity_poly.pdbx_seq_one_letter_code
_entity_poly.pdbx_strand_id
1 'polypeptide(L)'
;VEIGESVRGEDVYIIQSGCGEINDNLMELLIMINACKIASASRVTAVIPCFPYARQDKKDKSRAPISAKLVANMLSVAGADHIITMDLHASQIQGFFDIPVDNLYAEPAVLKWIRENINEWKTCTIVSPDAGGAKRVTSIADRLNVDFALIHKERKKANEVDRMVLVGDVKDRVAILVDDMADTCGTICYAAEKLVSAGATKVYAILTHGIFSGPAISRINNANFEAVVVTNTIPQEDKIRQCDKIQVIDISMILAEAIRRTHNGESVSYLFSHGMEGVRVHLHERELWRKFHDVTTEMIITKAGRRMFPSYRVKVSGLNPRAKYILLMDVVAADQHRYKYVENK
;
A
#
# COMPACT_ATOMS: atom_id res chain seq x y z
N VAL A 1 -1.26 19.52 -18.89
CA VAL A 1 -1.47 18.11 -19.29
C VAL A 1 -1.87 18.09 -20.75
N GLU A 2 -1.16 17.34 -21.58
CA GLU A 2 -1.49 17.07 -22.98
C GLU A 2 -1.37 15.55 -23.18
N ILE A 3 -2.40 14.90 -23.75
CA ILE A 3 -2.39 13.45 -23.98
C ILE A 3 -1.66 13.20 -25.30
N GLY A 4 -0.52 12.50 -25.25
CA GLY A 4 0.38 12.33 -26.39
C GLY A 4 -0.08 11.35 -27.46
N GLU A 5 -1.21 10.65 -27.26
CA GLU A 5 -1.77 9.68 -28.19
C GLU A 5 -3.30 9.71 -28.21
N SER A 6 -3.90 9.09 -29.24
CA SER A 6 -5.36 9.03 -29.35
C SER A 6 -5.93 8.03 -28.35
N VAL A 7 -6.90 8.48 -27.54
CA VAL A 7 -7.65 7.64 -26.60
C VAL A 7 -9.10 7.38 -27.04
N ARG A 8 -9.45 7.75 -28.28
CA ARG A 8 -10.83 7.64 -28.80
C ARG A 8 -11.32 6.19 -28.78
N GLY A 9 -12.40 5.93 -28.07
CA GLY A 9 -13.00 4.59 -27.96
C GLY A 9 -12.26 3.63 -27.03
N GLU A 10 -11.17 4.08 -26.38
CA GLU A 10 -10.38 3.26 -25.48
C GLU A 10 -10.97 3.19 -24.06
N ASP A 11 -10.66 2.12 -23.33
CA ASP A 11 -10.94 1.96 -21.89
C ASP A 11 -9.73 2.47 -21.08
N VAL A 12 -9.81 3.71 -20.61
CA VAL A 12 -8.68 4.45 -20.04
C VAL A 12 -8.63 4.29 -18.53
N TYR A 13 -7.45 4.00 -18.00
CA TYR A 13 -7.16 3.95 -16.56
C TYR A 13 -6.09 4.99 -16.23
N ILE A 14 -6.43 5.97 -15.38
CA ILE A 14 -5.48 6.98 -14.90
C ILE A 14 -5.09 6.61 -13.48
N ILE A 15 -3.81 6.29 -13.28
CA ILE A 15 -3.26 5.91 -11.97
C ILE A 15 -2.62 7.15 -11.34
N GLN A 16 -3.22 7.67 -10.28
CA GLN A 16 -2.67 8.78 -9.51
C GLN A 16 -3.02 8.59 -8.04
N SER A 17 -1.99 8.54 -7.19
CA SER A 17 -2.20 8.58 -5.74
C SER A 17 -2.30 10.04 -5.29
N GLY A 18 -3.21 10.34 -4.35
CA GLY A 18 -3.35 11.69 -3.79
C GLY A 18 -2.26 12.00 -2.76
N CYS A 19 -0.98 11.89 -3.10
CA CYS A 19 0.14 11.92 -2.15
C CYS A 19 1.27 12.89 -2.52
N GLY A 20 1.92 13.50 -1.52
CA GLY A 20 2.86 14.61 -1.74
C GLY A 20 2.11 15.94 -1.71
N GLU A 21 2.26 16.77 -2.75
CA GLU A 21 1.44 17.96 -2.94
C GLU A 21 0.02 17.56 -3.38
N ILE A 22 -0.81 17.24 -2.39
CA ILE A 22 -2.13 16.60 -2.58
C ILE A 22 -3.06 17.38 -3.52
N ASN A 23 -3.00 18.71 -3.49
CA ASN A 23 -3.83 19.58 -4.34
C ASN A 23 -3.39 19.50 -5.80
N ASP A 24 -2.08 19.54 -6.05
CA ASP A 24 -1.53 19.53 -7.39
C ASP A 24 -1.80 18.17 -8.06
N ASN A 25 -1.59 17.07 -7.34
CA ASN A 25 -1.92 15.73 -7.83
C ASN A 25 -3.42 15.55 -8.11
N LEU A 26 -4.28 16.10 -7.23
CA LEU A 26 -5.72 16.07 -7.44
C LEU A 26 -6.12 16.87 -8.68
N MET A 27 -5.58 18.07 -8.85
CA MET A 27 -5.85 18.90 -10.03
C MET A 27 -5.31 18.26 -11.31
N GLU A 28 -4.12 17.69 -11.28
CA GLU A 28 -3.55 16.94 -12.41
C GLU A 28 -4.46 15.77 -12.82
N LEU A 29 -4.91 14.97 -11.86
CA LEU A 29 -5.85 13.87 -12.09
C LEU A 29 -7.15 14.36 -12.72
N LEU A 30 -7.77 15.41 -12.18
CA LEU A 30 -9.01 15.98 -12.71
C LEU A 30 -8.83 16.48 -14.16
N ILE A 31 -7.70 17.13 -14.45
CA ILE A 31 -7.38 17.60 -15.79
C ILE A 31 -7.17 16.42 -16.76
N MET A 32 -6.46 15.36 -16.35
CA MET A 32 -6.27 14.15 -17.17
C MET A 32 -7.60 13.44 -17.47
N ILE A 33 -8.46 13.27 -16.45
CA ILE A 33 -9.80 12.66 -16.62
C ILE A 33 -10.59 13.45 -17.65
N ASN A 34 -10.68 14.77 -17.48
CA ASN A 34 -11.43 15.62 -18.40
C ASN A 34 -10.83 15.60 -19.82
N ALA A 35 -9.50 15.61 -19.95
CA ALA A 35 -8.82 15.52 -21.25
C ALA A 35 -9.17 14.21 -21.99
N CYS A 36 -9.15 13.07 -21.29
CA CYS A 36 -9.57 11.79 -21.88
C CYS A 36 -11.06 11.77 -22.23
N LYS A 37 -11.91 12.35 -21.37
CA LYS A 37 -13.36 12.40 -21.60
C LYS A 37 -13.71 13.18 -22.86
N ILE A 38 -13.18 14.39 -23.02
CA ILE A 38 -13.44 15.22 -24.21
C ILE A 38 -12.73 14.70 -25.47
N ALA A 39 -11.63 13.95 -25.30
CA ALA A 39 -10.97 13.20 -26.39
C ALA A 39 -11.74 11.93 -26.81
N SER A 40 -12.96 11.74 -26.30
CA SER A 40 -13.87 10.64 -26.66
C SER A 40 -13.39 9.25 -26.22
N ALA A 41 -12.73 9.14 -25.08
CA ALA A 41 -12.52 7.85 -24.43
C ALA A 41 -13.86 7.13 -24.20
N SER A 42 -13.90 5.80 -24.36
CA SER A 42 -15.13 5.02 -24.14
C SER A 42 -15.50 4.99 -22.66
N ARG A 43 -14.50 4.89 -21.79
CA ARG A 43 -14.65 4.87 -20.33
C ARG A 43 -13.38 5.43 -19.69
N VAL A 44 -13.52 6.19 -18.61
CA VAL A 44 -12.39 6.70 -17.82
C VAL A 44 -12.50 6.20 -16.38
N THR A 45 -11.58 5.34 -15.98
CA THR A 45 -11.46 4.85 -14.59
C THR A 45 -10.34 5.60 -13.87
N ALA A 46 -10.65 6.23 -12.74
CA ALA A 46 -9.63 6.79 -11.85
C ALA A 46 -9.16 5.71 -10.87
N VAL A 47 -7.88 5.35 -10.95
CA VAL A 47 -7.22 4.41 -10.02
C VAL A 47 -6.46 5.24 -9.00
N ILE A 48 -7.00 5.31 -7.78
CA ILE A 48 -6.55 6.20 -6.71
C ILE A 48 -6.14 5.36 -5.49
N PRO A 49 -4.90 4.84 -5.43
CA PRO A 49 -4.49 3.92 -4.37
C PRO A 49 -4.65 4.47 -2.95
N CYS A 50 -4.36 5.76 -2.73
CA CYS A 50 -4.68 6.47 -1.50
C CYS A 50 -5.63 7.64 -1.80
N PHE A 51 -6.88 7.54 -1.33
CA PHE A 51 -7.92 8.52 -1.66
C PHE A 51 -7.68 9.88 -0.97
N PRO A 52 -7.62 11.00 -1.73
CA PRO A 52 -7.30 12.30 -1.15
C PRO A 52 -8.43 12.80 -0.26
N TYR A 53 -8.06 13.48 0.83
CA TYR A 53 -9.01 14.03 1.82
C TYR A 53 -9.91 13.00 2.53
N ALA A 54 -9.60 11.71 2.48
CA ALA A 54 -10.45 10.65 3.04
C ALA A 54 -10.76 10.81 4.54
N ARG A 55 -9.89 11.43 5.33
CA ARG A 55 -10.13 11.75 6.76
C ARG A 55 -11.12 12.90 7.01
N GLN A 56 -11.56 13.59 5.96
CA GLN A 56 -12.54 14.68 6.02
C GLN A 56 -13.89 14.23 5.42
N ASP A 57 -14.38 13.10 5.91
CA ASP A 57 -15.57 12.37 5.45
C ASP A 57 -16.86 12.75 6.22
N LYS A 58 -16.75 13.47 7.33
CA LYS A 58 -17.89 13.89 8.14
C LYS A 58 -17.66 15.24 8.81
N LYS A 59 -18.75 15.86 9.27
CA LYS A 59 -18.69 17.08 10.09
C LYS A 59 -18.45 16.70 11.55
N ASP A 60 -17.18 16.64 11.95
CA ASP A 60 -16.81 16.41 13.36
C ASP A 60 -17.12 17.62 14.28
N LYS A 61 -17.29 18.81 13.70
CA LYS A 61 -17.73 20.03 14.38
C LYS A 61 -18.62 20.85 13.45
N SER A 62 -19.40 21.77 14.03
CA SER A 62 -20.20 22.71 13.25
C SER A 62 -19.31 23.55 12.32
N ARG A 63 -19.76 23.73 11.06
CA ARG A 63 -19.08 24.49 9.97
C ARG A 63 -17.76 23.90 9.44
N ALA A 64 -17.51 22.60 9.62
CA ALA A 64 -16.45 21.92 8.87
C ALA A 64 -16.92 21.50 7.46
N PRO A 65 -16.03 21.45 6.45
CA PRO A 65 -16.33 20.85 5.15
C PRO A 65 -16.38 19.32 5.24
N ILE A 66 -17.07 18.69 4.27
CA ILE A 66 -16.92 17.26 3.98
C ILE A 66 -16.10 17.16 2.70
N SER A 67 -14.79 17.37 2.82
CA SER A 67 -13.90 17.52 1.67
C SER A 67 -13.81 16.23 0.85
N ALA A 68 -13.93 15.04 1.47
CA ALA A 68 -13.99 13.79 0.72
C ALA A 68 -15.21 13.74 -0.23
N LYS A 69 -16.37 14.29 0.17
CA LYS A 69 -17.54 14.41 -0.72
C LYS A 69 -17.31 15.45 -1.83
N LEU A 70 -16.63 16.56 -1.51
CA LEU A 70 -16.26 17.53 -2.54
C LEU A 70 -15.32 16.91 -3.59
N VAL A 71 -14.32 16.15 -3.16
CA VAL A 71 -13.42 15.39 -4.06
C VAL A 71 -14.20 14.41 -4.93
N ALA A 72 -15.12 13.64 -4.34
CA ALA A 72 -15.98 12.73 -5.09
C ALA A 72 -16.81 13.44 -6.18
N ASN A 73 -17.39 14.60 -5.83
CA ASN A 73 -18.11 15.43 -6.79
C ASN A 73 -17.20 15.94 -7.92
N MET A 74 -15.99 16.41 -7.59
CA MET A 74 -15.05 16.90 -8.60
C MET A 74 -14.62 15.80 -9.57
N LEU A 75 -14.31 14.60 -9.08
CA LEU A 75 -13.98 13.45 -9.92
C LEU A 75 -15.14 13.05 -10.83
N SER A 76 -16.36 13.04 -10.29
CA SER A 76 -17.57 12.72 -11.05
C SER A 76 -17.83 13.75 -12.15
N VAL A 77 -17.74 15.05 -11.83
CA VAL A 77 -17.97 16.14 -12.79
C VAL A 77 -16.84 16.24 -13.83
N ALA A 78 -15.60 15.90 -13.48
CA ALA A 78 -14.50 15.80 -14.44
C ALA A 78 -14.73 14.70 -15.50
N GLY A 79 -15.62 13.75 -15.23
CA GLY A 79 -16.04 12.72 -16.17
C GLY A 79 -15.50 11.33 -15.89
N ALA A 80 -15.09 11.04 -14.64
CA ALA A 80 -14.78 9.67 -14.24
C ALA A 80 -16.06 8.82 -14.29
N ASP A 81 -15.95 7.64 -14.89
CA ASP A 81 -17.04 6.67 -15.01
C ASP A 81 -16.94 5.56 -13.95
N HIS A 82 -15.76 5.39 -13.35
CA HIS A 82 -15.47 4.36 -12.37
C HIS A 82 -14.30 4.76 -11.46
N ILE A 83 -14.31 4.30 -10.21
CA ILE A 83 -13.21 4.51 -9.25
C ILE A 83 -12.66 3.15 -8.79
N ILE A 84 -11.34 2.98 -8.81
CA ILE A 84 -10.65 1.89 -8.10
C ILE A 84 -9.78 2.53 -7.03
N THR A 85 -9.93 2.11 -5.77
CA THR A 85 -9.16 2.64 -4.64
C THR A 85 -8.80 1.52 -3.66
N MET A 86 -8.00 1.80 -2.63
CA MET A 86 -7.60 0.82 -1.64
C MET A 86 -7.81 1.38 -0.23
N ASP A 87 -8.39 0.56 0.65
CA ASP A 87 -8.59 0.81 2.08
C ASP A 87 -9.05 2.24 2.41
N LEU A 88 -10.20 2.64 1.82
CA LEU A 88 -10.85 3.91 2.18
C LEU A 88 -10.95 4.07 3.70
N HIS A 89 -10.55 5.25 4.19
CA HIS A 89 -10.58 5.60 5.62
C HIS A 89 -11.94 5.29 6.26
N ALA A 90 -13.01 5.59 5.54
CA ALA A 90 -14.38 5.22 5.88
C ALA A 90 -15.06 4.58 4.67
N SER A 91 -15.67 3.40 4.87
CA SER A 91 -16.33 2.66 3.77
C SER A 91 -17.52 3.44 3.18
N GLN A 92 -18.10 4.37 3.93
CA GLN A 92 -19.20 5.24 3.51
C GLN A 92 -18.80 6.20 2.39
N ILE A 93 -17.49 6.46 2.17
CA ILE A 93 -17.01 7.29 1.06
C ILE A 93 -17.46 6.70 -0.29
N GLN A 94 -17.67 5.38 -0.40
CA GLN A 94 -18.26 4.78 -1.61
C GLN A 94 -19.64 5.40 -1.95
N GLY A 95 -20.46 5.68 -0.93
CA GLY A 95 -21.76 6.33 -1.09
C GLY A 95 -21.69 7.84 -1.38
N PHE A 96 -20.49 8.43 -1.49
CA PHE A 96 -20.34 9.80 -1.98
C PHE A 96 -20.40 9.89 -3.49
N PHE A 97 -20.20 8.76 -4.18
CA PHE A 97 -20.26 8.62 -5.63
C PHE A 97 -21.58 7.99 -6.06
N ASP A 98 -22.08 8.43 -7.22
CA ASP A 98 -23.17 7.77 -7.94
C ASP A 98 -22.63 6.78 -9.00
N ILE A 99 -21.34 6.88 -9.34
CA ILE A 99 -20.59 5.94 -10.18
C ILE A 99 -20.07 4.75 -9.34
N PRO A 100 -19.82 3.58 -9.94
CA PRO A 100 -19.32 2.44 -9.17
C PRO A 100 -17.91 2.69 -8.62
N VAL A 101 -17.67 2.18 -7.42
CA VAL A 101 -16.40 2.30 -6.68
C VAL A 101 -15.97 0.91 -6.23
N ASP A 102 -14.84 0.44 -6.74
CA ASP A 102 -14.17 -0.76 -6.24
C ASP A 102 -13.18 -0.35 -5.14
N ASN A 103 -13.59 -0.52 -3.88
CA ASN A 103 -12.71 -0.36 -2.72
C ASN A 103 -11.98 -1.67 -2.40
N LEU A 104 -10.72 -1.75 -2.81
CA LEU A 104 -9.83 -2.88 -2.57
C LEU A 104 -9.32 -2.90 -1.12
N TYR A 105 -8.84 -4.04 -0.66
CA TYR A 105 -8.34 -4.23 0.71
C TYR A 105 -6.91 -4.79 0.69
N ALA A 106 -6.01 -4.21 1.48
CA ALA A 106 -4.68 -4.77 1.70
C ALA A 106 -4.70 -5.93 2.72
N GLU A 107 -5.82 -6.16 3.42
CA GLU A 107 -5.99 -7.19 4.46
C GLU A 107 -5.43 -8.58 4.05
N PRO A 108 -5.70 -9.14 2.86
CA PRO A 108 -5.11 -10.43 2.47
C PRO A 108 -3.58 -10.41 2.39
N ALA A 109 -3.00 -9.31 1.91
CA ALA A 109 -1.55 -9.15 1.81
C ALA A 109 -0.91 -8.92 3.21
N VAL A 110 -1.60 -8.19 4.08
CA VAL A 110 -1.21 -7.99 5.48
C VAL A 110 -1.21 -9.33 6.25
N LEU A 111 -2.27 -10.12 6.12
CA LEU A 111 -2.37 -11.45 6.74
C LEU A 111 -1.24 -12.38 6.29
N LYS A 112 -0.93 -12.37 4.99
CA LYS A 112 0.20 -13.12 4.44
C LYS A 112 1.52 -12.64 5.04
N TRP A 113 1.77 -11.33 5.06
CA TRP A 113 2.99 -10.76 5.61
C TRP A 113 3.18 -11.13 7.09
N ILE A 114 2.13 -11.02 7.92
CA ILE A 114 2.17 -11.39 9.34
C ILE A 114 2.59 -12.87 9.49
N ARG A 115 1.94 -13.78 8.77
CA ARG A 115 2.21 -15.23 8.86
C ARG A 115 3.62 -15.61 8.40
N GLU A 116 4.17 -14.87 7.44
CA GLU A 116 5.49 -15.14 6.85
C GLU A 116 6.65 -14.49 7.62
N ASN A 117 6.41 -13.42 8.38
CA ASN A 117 7.49 -12.59 8.97
C ASN A 117 7.48 -12.51 10.50
N ILE A 118 6.39 -12.87 11.18
CA ILE A 118 6.30 -12.86 12.65
C ILE A 118 6.19 -14.29 13.15
N ASN A 119 7.22 -14.84 13.78
CA ASN A 119 7.23 -16.23 14.23
C ASN A 119 6.12 -16.53 15.26
N GLU A 120 5.88 -15.57 16.16
CA GLU A 120 4.92 -15.65 17.26
C GLU A 120 3.51 -15.20 16.86
N TRP A 121 3.20 -15.12 15.56
CA TRP A 121 1.91 -14.58 15.09
C TRP A 121 0.70 -15.31 15.67
N LYS A 122 0.80 -16.60 15.97
CA LYS A 122 -0.31 -17.42 16.51
C LYS A 122 -0.72 -17.02 17.93
N THR A 123 0.13 -16.29 18.64
CA THR A 123 -0.11 -15.83 20.02
C THR A 123 -0.01 -14.31 20.14
N CYS A 124 0.03 -13.60 19.01
CA CYS A 124 0.07 -12.15 18.99
C CYS A 124 -1.27 -11.52 19.40
N THR A 125 -1.26 -10.22 19.64
CA THR A 125 -2.47 -9.40 19.81
C THR A 125 -2.51 -8.33 18.72
N ILE A 126 -3.61 -8.25 17.96
CA ILE A 126 -3.82 -7.18 16.97
C ILE A 126 -4.38 -5.95 17.68
N VAL A 127 -3.73 -4.80 17.53
CA VAL A 127 -4.04 -3.60 18.32
C VAL A 127 -4.51 -2.46 17.43
N SER A 128 -5.63 -1.85 17.78
CA SER A 128 -6.05 -0.59 17.15
C SER A 128 -5.48 0.62 17.89
N PRO A 129 -4.88 1.61 17.20
CA PRO A 129 -4.34 2.80 17.83
C PRO A 129 -5.42 3.80 18.30
N ASP A 130 -6.66 3.63 17.82
CA ASP A 130 -7.82 4.42 18.25
C ASP A 130 -9.12 3.59 18.23
N ALA A 131 -10.23 4.19 18.64
CA ALA A 131 -11.52 3.50 18.66
C ALA A 131 -12.15 3.33 17.26
N GLY A 132 -11.77 4.14 16.27
CA GLY A 132 -12.30 4.08 14.91
C GLY A 132 -11.82 2.84 14.16
N GLY A 133 -10.60 2.38 14.43
CA GLY A 133 -10.01 1.20 13.81
C GLY A 133 -10.47 -0.15 14.39
N ALA A 134 -11.42 -0.18 15.34
CA ALA A 134 -11.86 -1.41 16.01
C ALA A 134 -12.30 -2.52 15.03
N LYS A 135 -13.15 -2.20 14.06
CA LYS A 135 -13.63 -3.17 13.07
C LYS A 135 -12.51 -3.77 12.21
N ARG A 136 -11.48 -2.96 11.92
CA ARG A 136 -10.33 -3.38 11.10
C ARG A 136 -9.50 -4.41 11.84
N VAL A 137 -9.20 -4.15 13.12
CA VAL A 137 -8.37 -5.06 13.92
C VAL A 137 -9.10 -6.34 14.28
N THR A 138 -10.41 -6.28 14.55
CA THR A 138 -11.20 -7.49 14.82
C THR A 138 -11.27 -8.39 13.58
N SER A 139 -11.46 -7.83 12.37
CA SER A 139 -11.44 -8.65 11.13
C SER A 139 -10.13 -9.41 10.95
N ILE A 140 -9.00 -8.74 11.16
CA ILE A 140 -7.67 -9.36 11.06
C ILE A 140 -7.46 -10.40 12.16
N ALA A 141 -7.83 -10.07 13.40
CA ALA A 141 -7.70 -10.95 14.56
C ALA A 141 -8.53 -12.24 14.37
N ASP A 142 -9.78 -12.12 13.91
CA ASP A 142 -10.68 -13.24 13.65
C ASP A 142 -10.10 -14.17 12.56
N ARG A 143 -9.55 -13.60 11.47
CA ARG A 143 -8.93 -14.38 10.37
C ARG A 143 -7.59 -15.03 10.75
N LEU A 144 -6.91 -14.49 11.76
CA LEU A 144 -5.71 -15.11 12.34
C LEU A 144 -6.06 -16.04 13.51
N ASN A 145 -7.29 -15.99 14.03
CA ASN A 145 -7.72 -16.64 15.25
C ASN A 145 -6.83 -16.28 16.45
N VAL A 146 -6.65 -14.98 16.68
CA VAL A 146 -5.84 -14.40 17.76
C VAL A 146 -6.61 -13.32 18.51
N ASP A 147 -6.05 -12.84 19.62
CA ASP A 147 -6.69 -11.79 20.43
C ASP A 147 -6.54 -10.40 19.78
N PHE A 148 -7.41 -9.47 20.17
CA PHE A 148 -7.29 -8.06 19.80
C PHE A 148 -7.32 -7.14 21.02
N ALA A 149 -6.74 -5.96 20.86
CA ALA A 149 -6.79 -4.88 21.85
C ALA A 149 -7.04 -3.53 21.16
N LEU A 150 -7.43 -2.54 21.96
CA LEU A 150 -7.81 -1.22 21.47
C LEU A 150 -7.22 -0.15 22.40
N ILE A 151 -6.62 0.87 21.82
CA ILE A 151 -6.13 2.03 22.55
C ILE A 151 -7.13 3.17 22.39
N HIS A 152 -7.68 3.65 23.49
CA HIS A 152 -8.57 4.81 23.49
C HIS A 152 -7.83 6.03 24.04
N LYS A 153 -7.77 7.11 23.26
CA LYS A 153 -7.20 8.38 23.70
C LYS A 153 -8.29 9.23 24.36
N GLU A 154 -8.28 9.29 25.69
CA GLU A 154 -9.08 10.26 26.44
C GLU A 154 -8.47 11.65 26.28
N ARG A 155 -9.19 12.53 25.57
CA ARG A 155 -8.81 13.95 25.44
C ARG A 155 -9.23 14.70 26.70
N LYS A 156 -8.28 15.26 27.44
CA LYS A 156 -8.57 16.07 28.63
C LYS A 156 -8.76 17.55 28.27
N LYS A 157 -9.29 18.32 29.23
CA LYS A 157 -9.46 19.78 29.12
C LYS A 157 -8.10 20.48 29.00
N ALA A 158 -8.10 21.75 28.57
CA ALA A 158 -6.90 22.56 28.46
C ALA A 158 -6.06 22.50 29.75
N ASN A 159 -4.74 22.27 29.60
CA ASN A 159 -3.69 22.15 30.63
C ASN A 159 -3.44 20.75 31.25
N GLU A 160 -4.05 19.67 30.75
CA GLU A 160 -3.68 18.30 31.15
C GLU A 160 -3.17 17.48 29.95
N VAL A 161 -2.23 16.57 30.20
CA VAL A 161 -1.71 15.65 29.18
C VAL A 161 -2.76 14.58 28.89
N ASP A 162 -3.06 14.36 27.60
CA ASP A 162 -3.99 13.32 27.15
C ASP A 162 -3.57 11.93 27.68
N ARG A 163 -4.53 11.13 28.17
CA ARG A 163 -4.30 9.77 28.66
C ARG A 163 -4.73 8.76 27.60
N MET A 164 -3.90 7.76 27.33
CA MET A 164 -4.34 6.60 26.57
C MET A 164 -4.65 5.43 27.50
N VAL A 165 -5.80 4.80 27.26
CA VAL A 165 -6.27 3.62 27.95
C VAL A 165 -6.20 2.45 26.99
N LEU A 166 -5.50 1.38 27.39
CA LEU A 166 -5.46 0.12 26.65
C LEU A 166 -6.59 -0.77 27.17
N VAL A 167 -7.41 -1.28 26.25
CA VAL A 167 -8.45 -2.29 26.51
C VAL A 167 -8.07 -3.57 25.78
N GLY A 168 -7.92 -4.67 26.52
CA GLY A 168 -7.40 -5.95 26.01
C GLY A 168 -6.04 -6.29 26.63
N ASP A 169 -5.60 -7.54 26.44
CA ASP A 169 -4.33 -8.04 26.99
C ASP A 169 -3.24 -8.14 25.91
N VAL A 170 -2.07 -7.64 26.24
CA VAL A 170 -0.87 -7.63 25.38
C VAL A 170 0.36 -8.14 26.12
N LYS A 171 0.21 -8.53 27.39
CA LYS A 171 1.32 -8.90 28.25
C LYS A 171 1.96 -10.19 27.76
N ASP A 172 3.30 -10.19 27.70
CA ASP A 172 4.12 -11.33 27.28
C ASP A 172 3.80 -11.82 25.85
N ARG A 173 3.23 -10.94 25.01
CA ARG A 173 2.84 -11.21 23.62
C ARG A 173 3.40 -10.19 22.65
N VAL A 174 3.53 -10.60 21.39
CA VAL A 174 3.79 -9.66 20.28
C VAL A 174 2.54 -8.83 20.03
N ALA A 175 2.67 -7.50 20.00
CA ALA A 175 1.58 -6.59 19.68
C ALA A 175 1.75 -6.04 18.26
N ILE A 176 0.70 -6.09 17.44
CA ILE A 176 0.72 -5.61 16.06
C ILE A 176 -0.28 -4.46 15.94
N LEU A 177 0.21 -3.22 15.93
CA LEU A 177 -0.62 -2.05 15.65
C LEU A 177 -1.07 -2.08 14.19
N VAL A 178 -2.36 -1.97 13.94
CA VAL A 178 -2.90 -1.90 12.57
C VAL A 178 -3.77 -0.66 12.40
N ASP A 179 -3.48 0.12 11.37
CA ASP A 179 -4.26 1.31 11.00
C ASP A 179 -4.38 1.44 9.47
N ASP A 180 -5.33 2.23 8.96
CA ASP A 180 -5.43 2.48 7.52
C ASP A 180 -4.29 3.37 7.04
N MET A 181 -3.93 4.39 7.80
CA MET A 181 -2.88 5.32 7.39
C MET A 181 -2.19 5.99 8.57
N ALA A 182 -0.89 6.29 8.44
CA ALA A 182 -0.19 7.14 9.40
C ALA A 182 0.49 8.32 8.71
N ASP A 183 0.31 9.50 9.31
CA ASP A 183 0.80 10.78 8.80
C ASP A 183 2.03 11.24 9.56
N THR A 184 1.89 11.99 10.65
CA THR A 184 3.03 12.43 11.47
C THR A 184 3.53 11.37 12.46
N CYS A 185 2.94 10.17 12.46
CA CYS A 185 3.22 9.04 13.34
C CYS A 185 3.12 9.27 14.86
N GLY A 186 2.62 10.42 15.33
CA GLY A 186 2.55 10.73 16.76
C GLY A 186 1.68 9.74 17.55
N THR A 187 0.47 9.43 17.04
CA THR A 187 -0.44 8.48 17.67
C THR A 187 0.15 7.07 17.75
N ILE A 188 0.69 6.56 16.64
CA ILE A 188 1.21 5.18 16.59
C ILE A 188 2.48 5.01 17.43
N CYS A 189 3.36 6.01 17.50
CA CYS A 189 4.57 5.92 18.32
C CYS A 189 4.23 5.91 19.82
N TYR A 190 3.30 6.78 20.23
CA TYR A 190 2.83 6.78 21.62
C TYR A 190 2.06 5.49 21.96
N ALA A 191 1.28 4.96 21.01
CA ALA A 191 0.65 3.64 21.16
C ALA A 191 1.69 2.54 21.38
N ALA A 192 2.80 2.54 20.65
CA ALA A 192 3.89 1.58 20.83
C ALA A 192 4.52 1.68 22.23
N GLU A 193 4.79 2.88 22.73
CA GLU A 193 5.28 3.08 24.10
C GLU A 193 4.32 2.52 25.15
N LYS A 194 3.01 2.68 24.95
CA LYS A 194 1.99 2.12 25.84
C LYS A 194 1.94 0.61 25.80
N LEU A 195 2.09 0.00 24.64
CA LEU A 195 2.14 -1.45 24.50
C LEU A 195 3.37 -2.04 25.19
N VAL A 196 4.54 -1.44 25.02
CA VAL A 196 5.76 -1.84 25.75
C VAL A 196 5.56 -1.69 27.25
N SER A 197 4.99 -0.57 27.71
CA SER A 197 4.70 -0.34 29.14
C SER A 197 3.69 -1.34 29.73
N ALA A 198 2.80 -1.88 28.88
CA ALA A 198 1.83 -2.91 29.25
C ALA A 198 2.39 -4.34 29.18
N GLY A 199 3.67 -4.51 28.80
CA GLY A 199 4.36 -5.80 28.79
C GLY A 199 4.37 -6.52 27.45
N ALA A 200 4.12 -5.83 26.32
CA ALA A 200 4.30 -6.43 25.00
C ALA A 200 5.78 -6.78 24.74
N THR A 201 6.05 -7.96 24.19
CA THR A 201 7.42 -8.46 23.94
C THR A 201 8.08 -7.77 22.76
N LYS A 202 7.31 -7.53 21.70
CA LYS A 202 7.69 -6.77 20.50
C LYS A 202 6.48 -6.00 20.01
N VAL A 203 6.73 -4.86 19.37
CA VAL A 203 5.68 -4.06 18.74
C VAL A 203 5.96 -3.90 17.26
N TYR A 204 5.00 -4.28 16.43
CA TYR A 204 4.99 -4.00 15.00
C TYR A 204 3.94 -2.94 14.70
N ALA A 205 4.12 -2.18 13.63
CA ALA A 205 3.06 -1.35 13.04
C ALA A 205 2.83 -1.77 11.60
N ILE A 206 1.57 -1.95 11.20
CA ILE A 206 1.15 -2.23 9.83
C ILE A 206 0.13 -1.18 9.42
N LEU A 207 0.41 -0.49 8.32
CA LEU A 207 -0.40 0.61 7.83
C LEU A 207 -0.67 0.39 6.35
N THR A 208 -1.90 0.56 5.87
CA THR A 208 -2.08 0.50 4.41
C THR A 208 -1.37 1.68 3.76
N HIS A 209 -1.61 2.92 4.19
CA HIS A 209 -1.04 4.12 3.59
C HIS A 209 0.01 4.80 4.50
N GLY A 210 1.29 4.68 4.11
CA GLY A 210 2.41 5.35 4.78
C GLY A 210 2.61 6.79 4.29
N ILE A 211 1.82 7.75 4.78
CA ILE A 211 1.95 9.17 4.41
C ILE A 211 3.26 9.75 4.94
N PHE A 212 3.59 9.47 6.21
CA PHE A 212 4.88 9.77 6.85
C PHE A 212 5.41 11.20 6.59
N SER A 213 4.60 12.21 6.89
CA SER A 213 4.98 13.62 6.73
C SER A 213 5.68 14.18 7.98
N GLY A 214 6.42 15.28 7.80
CA GLY A 214 7.05 16.03 8.88
C GLY A 214 7.96 15.15 9.76
N PRO A 215 7.73 15.06 11.09
CA PRO A 215 8.60 14.33 12.02
C PRO A 215 8.40 12.80 12.00
N ALA A 216 7.65 12.25 11.06
CA ALA A 216 7.26 10.84 11.06
C ALA A 216 8.46 9.89 11.10
N ILE A 217 9.43 10.09 10.21
CA ILE A 217 10.61 9.20 10.07
C ILE A 217 11.47 9.22 11.33
N SER A 218 11.76 10.41 11.87
CA SER A 218 12.52 10.52 13.12
C SER A 218 11.79 9.89 14.30
N ARG A 219 10.47 10.04 14.38
CA ARG A 219 9.64 9.38 15.41
C ARG A 219 9.68 7.85 15.27
N ILE A 220 9.56 7.30 14.07
CA ILE A 220 9.64 5.86 13.84
C ILE A 220 11.02 5.31 14.24
N ASN A 221 12.10 5.99 13.85
CA ASN A 221 13.47 5.59 14.22
C ASN A 221 13.65 5.54 15.74
N ASN A 222 13.11 6.51 16.47
CA ASN A 222 13.22 6.59 17.93
C ASN A 222 12.22 5.69 18.69
N ALA A 223 11.13 5.26 18.05
CA ALA A 223 10.11 4.44 18.68
C ALA A 223 10.49 2.96 18.74
N ASN A 224 9.91 2.24 19.71
CA ASN A 224 10.14 0.81 19.96
C ASN A 224 9.37 -0.09 18.98
N PHE A 225 9.58 0.11 17.69
CA PHE A 225 9.09 -0.78 16.64
C PHE A 225 10.16 -1.78 16.22
N GLU A 226 9.77 -3.05 16.11
CA GLU A 226 10.56 -4.09 15.44
C GLU A 226 10.55 -3.86 13.92
N ALA A 227 9.37 -3.55 13.35
CA ALA A 227 9.22 -3.09 11.98
C ALA A 227 7.95 -2.22 11.82
N VAL A 228 7.99 -1.34 10.82
CA VAL A 228 6.84 -0.55 10.35
C VAL A 228 6.55 -0.94 8.91
N VAL A 229 5.46 -1.66 8.68
CA VAL A 229 5.07 -2.19 7.40
C VAL A 229 4.04 -1.26 6.75
N VAL A 230 4.29 -0.90 5.49
CA VAL A 230 3.39 -0.08 4.67
C VAL A 230 3.15 -0.73 3.33
N THR A 231 2.11 -0.32 2.60
CA THR A 231 2.01 -0.62 1.16
C THR A 231 2.70 0.45 0.33
N ASN A 232 2.95 0.15 -0.95
CA ASN A 232 3.37 1.14 -1.96
C ASN A 232 2.21 1.92 -2.59
N THR A 233 1.07 2.08 -1.91
CA THR A 233 0.00 3.02 -2.33
C THR A 233 0.47 4.49 -2.37
N ILE A 234 1.53 4.79 -1.62
CA ILE A 234 2.29 6.05 -1.62
C ILE A 234 3.76 5.66 -1.79
N PRO A 235 4.57 6.36 -2.60
CA PRO A 235 6.01 6.12 -2.72
C PRO A 235 6.73 6.10 -1.36
N GLN A 236 7.66 5.15 -1.19
CA GLN A 236 8.38 4.92 0.08
C GLN A 236 9.90 4.87 -0.06
N GLU A 237 10.43 4.91 -1.29
CA GLU A 237 11.84 4.69 -1.62
C GLU A 237 12.76 5.62 -0.82
N ASP A 238 12.42 6.91 -0.77
CA ASP A 238 13.19 7.91 -0.01
C ASP A 238 13.08 7.75 1.50
N LYS A 239 11.96 7.20 1.99
CA LYS A 239 11.68 7.00 3.41
C LYS A 239 12.41 5.78 3.94
N ILE A 240 12.48 4.70 3.16
CA ILE A 240 13.23 3.48 3.48
C ILE A 240 14.72 3.79 3.62
N ARG A 241 15.28 4.65 2.74
CA ARG A 241 16.69 5.09 2.84
C ARG A 241 17.02 5.82 4.15
N GLN A 242 16.01 6.34 4.84
CA GLN A 242 16.14 7.09 6.10
C GLN A 242 15.70 6.27 7.32
N CYS A 243 15.13 5.07 7.13
CA CYS A 243 14.57 4.26 8.20
C CYS A 243 14.57 2.77 7.84
N ASP A 244 15.52 2.03 8.41
CA ASP A 244 15.69 0.58 8.18
C ASP A 244 14.55 -0.27 8.73
N LYS A 245 13.68 0.31 9.59
CA LYS A 245 12.50 -0.37 10.13
C LYS A 245 11.36 -0.45 9.13
N ILE A 246 11.37 0.35 8.06
CA ILE A 246 10.27 0.40 7.09
C ILE A 246 10.37 -0.79 6.14
N GLN A 247 9.27 -1.54 6.03
CA GLN A 247 9.10 -2.60 5.04
C GLN A 247 7.90 -2.29 4.14
N VAL A 248 7.98 -2.70 2.87
CA VAL A 248 6.94 -2.39 1.88
C VAL A 248 6.30 -3.66 1.35
N ILE A 249 4.98 -3.73 1.43
CA ILE A 249 4.14 -4.68 0.73
C ILE A 249 3.79 -4.09 -0.64
N ASP A 250 4.19 -4.78 -1.70
CA ASP A 250 3.80 -4.41 -3.05
C ASP A 250 2.33 -4.78 -3.32
N ILE A 251 1.53 -3.78 -3.69
CA ILE A 251 0.12 -3.94 -4.06
C ILE A 251 -0.14 -3.76 -5.57
N SER A 252 0.91 -3.58 -6.37
CA SER A 252 0.81 -3.39 -7.83
C SER A 252 -0.01 -4.50 -8.49
N MET A 253 0.19 -5.75 -8.05
CA MET A 253 -0.52 -6.90 -8.58
C MET A 253 -2.01 -6.93 -8.21
N ILE A 254 -2.38 -6.38 -7.05
CA ILE A 254 -3.78 -6.25 -6.64
C ILE A 254 -4.47 -5.21 -7.54
N LEU A 255 -3.81 -4.06 -7.77
CA LEU A 255 -4.32 -3.00 -8.65
C LEU A 255 -4.40 -3.48 -10.10
N ALA A 256 -3.36 -4.15 -10.61
CA ALA A 256 -3.32 -4.67 -11.98
C ALA A 256 -4.43 -5.70 -12.22
N GLU A 257 -4.66 -6.61 -11.27
CA GLU A 257 -5.72 -7.61 -11.38
C GLU A 257 -7.12 -6.98 -11.24
N ALA A 258 -7.28 -5.93 -10.44
CA ALA A 258 -8.51 -5.15 -10.39
C ALA A 258 -8.81 -4.50 -11.75
N ILE A 259 -7.83 -3.77 -12.33
CA ILE A 259 -7.93 -3.15 -13.66
C ILE A 259 -8.30 -4.20 -14.72
N ARG A 260 -7.59 -5.35 -14.74
CA ARG A 260 -7.84 -6.42 -15.70
C ARG A 260 -9.27 -6.97 -15.60
N ARG A 261 -9.77 -7.16 -14.36
CA ARG A 261 -11.13 -7.67 -14.12
C ARG A 261 -12.19 -6.64 -14.50
N THR A 262 -12.00 -5.37 -14.15
CA THR A 262 -12.88 -4.26 -14.54
C THR A 262 -12.95 -4.10 -16.06
N HIS A 263 -11.83 -4.29 -16.77
CA HIS A 263 -11.78 -4.27 -18.23
C HIS A 263 -12.56 -5.44 -18.85
N ASN A 264 -12.39 -6.65 -18.31
CA ASN A 264 -12.99 -7.87 -18.83
C ASN A 264 -14.42 -8.16 -18.34
N GLY A 265 -14.99 -7.33 -17.44
CA GLY A 265 -16.27 -7.61 -16.81
C GLY A 265 -16.25 -8.81 -15.85
N GLU A 266 -15.09 -9.13 -15.28
CA GLU A 266 -14.91 -10.21 -14.32
C GLU A 266 -15.13 -9.73 -12.87
N SER A 267 -15.44 -10.65 -11.96
CA SER A 267 -15.67 -10.32 -10.55
C SER A 267 -14.38 -9.85 -9.85
N VAL A 268 -14.34 -8.59 -9.41
CA VAL A 268 -13.26 -8.00 -8.59
C VAL A 268 -13.29 -8.52 -7.15
N SER A 269 -14.46 -8.92 -6.64
CA SER A 269 -14.63 -9.39 -5.25
C SER A 269 -13.81 -10.63 -4.87
N TYR A 270 -13.31 -11.37 -5.87
CA TYR A 270 -12.35 -12.45 -5.65
C TYR A 270 -11.09 -11.98 -4.89
N LEU A 271 -10.61 -10.75 -5.17
CA LEU A 271 -9.42 -10.17 -4.54
C LEU A 271 -9.59 -9.90 -3.04
N PHE A 272 -10.83 -9.79 -2.54
CA PHE A 272 -11.10 -9.45 -1.13
C PHE A 272 -10.96 -10.64 -0.18
N SER A 273 -11.07 -11.85 -0.72
CA SER A 273 -11.08 -13.10 0.05
C SER A 273 -9.86 -13.97 -0.22
N HIS A 274 -9.30 -13.89 -1.42
CA HIS A 274 -8.14 -14.65 -1.83
C HIS A 274 -7.01 -13.66 -2.11
N GLY A 275 -6.02 -13.63 -1.22
CA GLY A 275 -4.68 -13.24 -1.68
C GLY A 275 -4.31 -14.14 -2.86
N MET A 276 -3.35 -13.75 -3.70
CA MET A 276 -2.82 -14.67 -4.71
C MET A 276 -2.06 -15.81 -4.02
N GLU A 277 -2.79 -16.72 -3.38
CA GLU A 277 -2.28 -17.93 -2.77
C GLU A 277 -1.94 -18.91 -3.89
N GLY A 278 -0.73 -19.43 -3.84
CA GLY A 278 -0.25 -20.47 -4.76
C GLY A 278 0.74 -19.97 -5.79
N VAL A 279 0.56 -18.80 -6.40
CA VAL A 279 1.47 -18.33 -7.47
C VAL A 279 2.82 -17.91 -6.88
N ARG A 280 3.84 -18.74 -7.12
CA ARG A 280 5.22 -18.50 -6.69
C ARG A 280 6.13 -18.36 -7.89
N VAL A 281 6.91 -17.29 -7.93
CA VAL A 281 7.93 -17.04 -8.95
C VAL A 281 9.31 -17.27 -8.32
N HIS A 282 10.08 -18.18 -8.91
CA HIS A 282 11.44 -18.48 -8.49
C HIS A 282 12.42 -18.12 -9.61
N LEU A 283 13.34 -17.20 -9.34
CA LEU A 283 14.48 -16.92 -10.21
C LEU A 283 15.48 -18.09 -10.15
N HIS A 284 15.72 -18.75 -11.29
CA HIS A 284 16.79 -19.73 -11.41
C HIS A 284 18.15 -19.06 -11.23
N GLU A 285 19.09 -19.78 -10.62
CA GLU A 285 20.47 -19.29 -10.40
C GLU A 285 20.50 -17.96 -9.63
N ARG A 286 19.56 -17.75 -8.69
CA ARG A 286 19.47 -16.52 -7.86
C ARG A 286 20.80 -16.16 -7.18
N GLU A 287 21.58 -17.15 -6.77
CA GLU A 287 22.91 -16.93 -6.19
C GLU A 287 23.91 -16.33 -7.17
N LEU A 288 23.85 -16.72 -8.45
CA LEU A 288 24.70 -16.13 -9.50
C LEU A 288 24.32 -14.67 -9.75
N TRP A 289 23.01 -14.37 -9.74
CA TRP A 289 22.52 -12.99 -9.83
C TRP A 289 22.94 -12.13 -8.63
N ARG A 290 22.92 -12.67 -7.39
CA ARG A 290 23.44 -11.97 -6.21
C ARG A 290 24.94 -11.70 -6.32
N LYS A 291 25.73 -12.71 -6.68
CA LYS A 291 27.18 -12.55 -6.91
C LYS A 291 27.48 -11.54 -8.02
N PHE A 292 26.72 -11.55 -9.11
CA PHE A 292 26.87 -10.58 -10.20
C PHE A 292 26.57 -9.15 -9.74
N HIS A 293 25.56 -8.97 -8.89
CA HIS A 293 25.25 -7.66 -8.30
C HIS A 293 26.42 -7.13 -7.46
N ASP A 294 27.04 -8.00 -6.65
CA ASP A 294 28.16 -7.61 -5.76
C ASP A 294 29.46 -7.32 -6.54
N VAL A 295 29.70 -8.02 -7.65
CA VAL A 295 30.95 -7.92 -8.45
C VAL A 295 30.87 -6.79 -9.50
N THR A 296 29.71 -6.16 -9.68
CA THR A 296 29.43 -5.12 -10.70
C THR A 296 29.59 -5.64 -12.15
N THR A 297 29.56 -4.75 -13.15
CA THR A 297 29.53 -5.05 -14.59
C THR A 297 30.80 -5.71 -15.12
N GLU A 298 31.01 -6.99 -14.79
CA GLU A 298 32.04 -7.83 -15.41
C GLU A 298 31.42 -8.89 -16.32
N MET A 299 32.14 -9.21 -17.39
CA MET A 299 31.77 -10.27 -18.31
C MET A 299 31.89 -11.64 -17.63
N ILE A 300 30.80 -12.40 -17.60
CA ILE A 300 30.75 -13.71 -16.99
C ILE A 300 31.09 -14.77 -18.03
N ILE A 301 32.02 -15.67 -17.68
CA ILE A 301 32.31 -16.86 -18.48
C ILE A 301 31.37 -17.98 -18.02
N THR A 302 30.44 -18.35 -18.88
CA THR A 302 29.52 -19.48 -18.64
C THR A 302 29.93 -20.69 -19.48
N LYS A 303 29.42 -21.89 -19.17
CA LYS A 303 29.60 -23.09 -20.02
C LYS A 303 29.12 -22.88 -21.46
N ALA A 304 28.23 -21.90 -21.70
CA ALA A 304 27.68 -21.55 -23.00
C ALA A 304 28.40 -20.37 -23.68
N GLY A 305 29.55 -19.92 -23.16
CA GLY A 305 30.34 -18.80 -23.68
C GLY A 305 30.34 -17.56 -22.78
N ARG A 306 30.94 -16.48 -23.29
CA ARG A 306 31.06 -15.18 -22.61
C ARG A 306 29.73 -14.41 -22.67
N ARG A 307 29.27 -13.85 -21.55
CA ARG A 307 28.03 -13.05 -21.46
C ARG A 307 28.22 -11.85 -20.56
N MET A 308 27.55 -10.72 -20.86
CA MET A 308 27.53 -9.57 -19.95
C MET A 308 26.61 -9.76 -18.74
N PHE A 309 25.60 -10.63 -18.85
CA PHE A 309 24.63 -10.89 -17.78
C PHE A 309 24.39 -12.40 -17.62
N PRO A 310 24.03 -12.88 -16.41
CA PRO A 310 23.56 -14.25 -16.23
C PRO A 310 22.30 -14.53 -17.07
N SER A 311 21.99 -15.79 -17.34
CA SER A 311 20.72 -16.10 -18.02
C SER A 311 19.53 -15.80 -17.10
N TYR A 312 18.60 -14.99 -17.57
CA TYR A 312 17.32 -14.81 -16.88
C TYR A 312 16.42 -16.02 -17.16
N ARG A 313 16.12 -16.80 -16.13
CA ARG A 313 15.16 -17.90 -16.18
C ARG A 313 14.32 -17.89 -14.91
N VAL A 314 13.01 -17.96 -15.05
CA VAL A 314 12.08 -18.01 -13.92
C VAL A 314 11.24 -19.28 -13.99
N LYS A 315 11.00 -19.89 -12.83
CA LYS A 315 10.02 -20.95 -12.66
C LYS A 315 8.81 -20.38 -11.93
N VAL A 316 7.67 -20.40 -12.60
CA VAL A 316 6.39 -20.03 -12.01
C VAL A 316 5.65 -21.31 -11.60
N SER A 317 5.11 -21.33 -10.39
CA SER A 317 4.39 -22.49 -9.83
C SER A 317 3.10 -22.06 -9.14
N GLY A 318 2.16 -23.01 -8.97
CA GLY A 318 0.83 -22.75 -8.41
C GLY A 318 -0.11 -21.97 -9.33
N LEU A 319 0.09 -22.10 -10.64
CA LEU A 319 -0.84 -21.58 -11.65
C LEU A 319 -2.07 -22.48 -11.76
N ASN A 320 -3.25 -21.87 -11.85
CA ASN A 320 -4.50 -22.52 -12.19
C ASN A 320 -4.57 -22.72 -13.70
N PRO A 321 -4.63 -23.96 -14.23
CA PRO A 321 -4.61 -24.23 -15.67
C PRO A 321 -5.81 -23.65 -16.44
N ARG A 322 -6.85 -23.18 -15.75
CA ARG A 322 -8.04 -22.56 -16.34
C ARG A 322 -8.02 -21.03 -16.32
N ALA A 323 -7.00 -20.41 -15.74
CA ALA A 323 -6.86 -18.96 -15.69
C ALA A 323 -5.90 -18.46 -16.77
N LYS A 324 -6.12 -17.22 -17.22
CA LYS A 324 -5.14 -16.50 -18.04
C LYS A 324 -4.16 -15.78 -17.13
N TYR A 325 -2.89 -15.82 -17.50
CA TYR A 325 -1.81 -15.15 -16.77
C TYR A 325 -1.03 -14.24 -17.70
N ILE A 326 -0.56 -13.12 -17.15
CA ILE A 326 0.37 -12.21 -17.80
C ILE A 326 1.65 -12.23 -16.97
N LEU A 327 2.80 -12.49 -17.60
CA LEU A 327 4.11 -12.37 -16.97
C LEU A 327 4.70 -11.03 -17.41
N LEU A 328 4.85 -10.12 -16.45
CA LEU A 328 5.49 -8.82 -16.67
C LEU A 328 6.92 -8.88 -16.13
N MET A 329 7.87 -8.47 -16.95
CA MET A 329 9.27 -8.28 -16.56
C MET A 329 9.59 -6.80 -16.71
N ASP A 330 9.84 -6.14 -15.59
CA ASP A 330 10.33 -4.77 -15.58
C ASP A 330 11.87 -4.77 -15.54
N VAL A 331 12.48 -3.96 -16.38
CA VAL A 331 13.94 -3.81 -16.48
C VAL A 331 14.28 -2.35 -16.26
N VAL A 332 14.64 -2.03 -15.02
CA VAL A 332 15.00 -0.67 -14.61
C VAL A 332 16.50 -0.49 -14.74
N ALA A 333 16.93 0.63 -15.32
CA ALA A 333 18.35 0.99 -15.36
C ALA A 333 18.90 1.14 -13.93
N ALA A 334 20.02 0.47 -13.65
CA ALA A 334 20.65 0.56 -12.33
C ALA A 334 21.15 1.99 -12.04
N ASP A 335 21.57 2.70 -13.08
CA ASP A 335 22.06 4.07 -13.03
C ASP A 335 21.97 4.74 -14.42
N GLN A 336 22.42 5.99 -14.52
CA GLN A 336 22.36 6.81 -15.74
C GLN A 336 23.58 6.63 -16.66
N HIS A 337 24.54 5.77 -16.33
CA HIS A 337 25.76 5.61 -17.10
C HIS A 337 25.59 4.67 -18.28
N ARG A 338 26.38 4.93 -19.33
CA ARG A 338 26.56 4.02 -20.45
C ARG A 338 27.84 3.22 -20.25
N TYR A 339 27.69 1.93 -20.00
CA TYR A 339 28.80 1.01 -19.88
C TYR A 339 29.25 0.54 -21.27
N LYS A 340 30.56 0.68 -21.56
CA LYS A 340 31.19 0.13 -22.76
C LYS A 340 32.18 -0.94 -22.34
N TYR A 341 32.05 -2.12 -22.93
CA TYR A 341 33.05 -3.17 -22.76
C TYR A 341 34.37 -2.72 -23.39
N VAL A 342 35.44 -2.72 -22.59
CA VAL A 342 36.81 -2.48 -23.03
C VAL A 342 37.59 -3.77 -22.76
N GLU A 343 37.99 -4.47 -23.82
CA GLU A 343 38.89 -5.61 -23.71
C GLU A 343 40.29 -5.04 -23.45
N ASN A 344 40.77 -5.12 -22.20
CA ASN A 344 42.16 -4.79 -21.89
C ASN A 344 43.04 -5.83 -22.58
N LYS A 345 43.84 -5.38 -23.56
CA LYS A 345 44.89 -6.17 -24.19
C LYS A 345 46.05 -6.42 -23.24
#